data_AF-A0A521WAB8-F1
#
_entry.id   AF-A0A521WAB8-F1
#
_cell.length_a   1.000
_cell.length_b   1.000
_cell.length_c   1.000
_cell.angle_alpha   90.00
_cell.angle_beta   90.00
_cell.angle_gamma   90.00
#
_symmetry.space_group_name_H-M   'P 1'
#
loop_
_entity.id
_entity.type
_entity.pdbx_description
1 polymer ?
#
loop_
_entity_poly.entity_id
_entity_poly.type
_entity_poly.pdbx_seq_one_letter_code
_entity_poly.pdbx_strand_id
1 'polypeptide(L)'
;MPAIRGKYLKAFLVENNVHFSKTHAMVRELLPLCIDIDAEFKLLSPLLTILDPFAVEFRDPGDDVLLSEVMPAISAVKKVRRFIRGKLGLEKQRRLL
;
A
#
# COMPACT_ATOMS: atom_id res chain seq x y z
N MET A 1 11.97 -1.63 6.10
CA MET A 1 11.24 -0.34 5.93
C MET A 1 9.76 -0.49 6.31
N PRO A 2 9.34 -0.29 7.58
CA PRO A 2 8.09 -0.90 8.07
C PRO A 2 6.82 0.00 8.17
N ALA A 3 6.83 1.26 7.71
CA ALA A 3 5.73 2.20 8.05
C ALA A 3 4.80 2.63 6.90
N ILE A 4 5.05 2.22 5.65
CA ILE A 4 4.33 2.73 4.47
C ILE A 4 3.05 1.92 4.15
N ARG A 5 2.97 0.69 4.67
CA ARG A 5 2.08 -0.43 4.30
C ARG A 5 0.61 -0.04 4.04
N GLY A 6 -0.19 0.29 5.04
CA GLY A 6 -1.61 0.62 4.86
C GLY A 6 -1.92 2.12 4.74
N LYS A 7 -0.92 2.98 4.92
CA LYS A 7 -1.16 4.43 5.06
C LYS A 7 -1.72 5.05 3.79
N TYR A 8 -1.34 4.56 2.62
CA TYR A 8 -1.86 5.10 1.36
C TYR A 8 -3.32 4.71 1.11
N LEU A 9 -3.69 3.43 1.27
CA LEU A 9 -5.10 3.02 1.14
C LEU A 9 -5.98 3.72 2.18
N LYS A 10 -5.52 3.79 3.43
CA LYS A 10 -6.22 4.53 4.50
C LYS A 10 -6.33 6.02 4.19
N ALA A 11 -5.29 6.64 3.64
CA ALA A 11 -5.34 8.05 3.22
C ALA A 11 -6.40 8.28 2.14
N PHE A 12 -6.49 7.39 1.14
CA PHE A 12 -7.53 7.45 0.12
C PHE A 12 -8.94 7.29 0.71
N LEU A 13 -9.13 6.36 1.64
CA LEU A 13 -10.42 6.18 2.33
C LEU A 13 -10.79 7.39 3.19
N VAL A 14 -9.82 7.97 3.92
CA VAL A 14 -10.03 9.18 4.72
C VAL A 14 -10.41 10.37 3.84
N GLU A 15 -9.72 10.57 2.71
CA GLU A 15 -10.04 11.63 1.75
C GLU A 15 -11.47 11.51 1.21
N ASN A 16 -11.96 10.27 1.05
CA ASN A 16 -13.33 9.97 0.61
C ASN A 16 -14.33 9.81 1.77
N ASN A 17 -13.96 10.19 3.01
CA ASN A 17 -14.80 10.09 4.21
C ASN A 17 -15.34 8.67 4.52
N VAL A 18 -14.63 7.63 4.08
CA VAL A 18 -15.01 6.23 4.35
C VAL A 18 -14.40 5.75 5.66
N HIS A 19 -15.27 5.31 6.56
CA HIS A 19 -14.86 4.68 7.82
C HIS A 19 -14.42 3.24 7.60
N PHE A 20 -13.36 2.83 8.28
CA PHE A 20 -12.84 1.46 8.25
C PHE A 20 -12.39 1.04 9.66
N SER A 21 -12.45 -0.26 9.96
CA SER A 21 -12.00 -0.81 11.24
C SER A 21 -10.48 -0.71 11.41
N LYS A 22 -9.99 -0.68 12.66
CA LYS A 22 -8.54 -0.65 12.98
C LYS A 22 -7.81 -1.98 12.71
N THR A 23 -8.34 -2.79 11.83
CA THR A 23 -7.78 -4.07 11.41
C THR A 23 -6.65 -3.85 10.39
N HIS A 24 -5.69 -4.78 10.36
CA HIS A 24 -4.45 -4.67 9.60
C HIS A 24 -4.48 -5.38 8.24
N ALA A 25 -5.61 -5.97 7.83
CA ALA A 25 -5.71 -6.80 6.63
C ALA A 25 -5.94 -5.94 5.35
N MET A 26 -4.87 -5.59 4.65
CA MET A 26 -4.92 -4.70 3.47
C MET A 26 -5.79 -5.23 2.32
N VAL A 27 -5.58 -6.48 1.90
CA VAL A 27 -6.25 -7.05 0.72
C VAL A 27 -7.71 -7.39 1.00
N ARG A 28 -8.02 -7.86 2.22
CA ARG A 28 -9.34 -8.37 2.56
C ARG A 28 -10.32 -7.28 3.00
N GLU A 29 -9.83 -6.17 3.53
CA GLU A 29 -10.69 -5.15 4.15
C GLU A 29 -10.58 -3.78 3.48
N LEU A 30 -9.36 -3.28 3.25
CA LEU A 30 -9.18 -1.91 2.73
C LEU A 30 -9.35 -1.85 1.21
N LEU A 31 -8.82 -2.84 0.48
CA LEU A 31 -8.88 -2.86 -0.97
C LEU A 31 -10.32 -2.89 -1.52
N PRO A 32 -11.24 -3.72 -0.99
CA PRO A 32 -12.65 -3.70 -1.44
C PRO A 32 -13.29 -2.32 -1.27
N LEU A 33 -13.08 -1.67 -0.12
CA LEU A 33 -13.62 -0.32 0.12
C LEU A 33 -13.06 0.72 -0.86
N CYS A 34 -11.79 0.60 -1.26
CA CYS A 34 -11.23 1.47 -2.29
C CYS A 34 -11.79 1.15 -3.69
N ILE A 35 -12.05 -0.13 -3.99
CA ILE A 35 -12.65 -0.55 -5.27
C ILE A 35 -14.09 -0.04 -5.41
N ASP A 36 -14.84 0.00 -4.32
CA ASP A 36 -16.21 0.52 -4.30
C ASP A 36 -16.26 2.03 -4.62
N ILE A 37 -15.20 2.77 -4.27
CA ILE A 37 -15.04 4.19 -4.63
C ILE A 37 -14.50 4.33 -6.06
N ASP A 38 -13.48 3.55 -6.42
CA ASP A 38 -12.78 3.63 -7.69
C ASP A 38 -12.31 2.24 -8.15
N ALA A 39 -12.96 1.73 -9.20
CA ALA A 39 -12.70 0.39 -9.73
C ALA A 39 -11.26 0.18 -10.24
N GLU A 40 -10.51 1.24 -10.54
CA GLU A 40 -9.10 1.12 -10.93
C GLU A 40 -8.22 0.55 -9.81
N PHE A 41 -8.66 0.62 -8.55
CA PHE A 41 -7.93 0.00 -7.43
C PHE A 41 -7.80 -1.51 -7.58
N LYS A 42 -8.62 -2.17 -8.42
CA LYS A 42 -8.46 -3.60 -8.77
C LYS A 42 -7.05 -3.91 -9.31
N LEU A 43 -6.41 -2.94 -9.97
CA LEU A 43 -5.04 -3.04 -10.51
C LEU A 43 -3.98 -3.24 -9.42
N LEU A 44 -4.27 -2.86 -8.17
CA LEU A 44 -3.35 -3.00 -7.05
C LEU A 44 -3.35 -4.41 -6.46
N SER A 45 -4.37 -5.23 -6.71
CA SER A 45 -4.50 -6.57 -6.14
C SER A 45 -3.23 -7.43 -6.25
N PRO A 46 -2.63 -7.66 -7.44
CA PRO A 46 -1.41 -8.46 -7.56
C PRO A 46 -0.21 -7.84 -6.83
N LEU A 47 -0.13 -6.51 -6.76
CA LEU A 47 0.95 -5.83 -6.04
C LEU A 47 0.79 -5.96 -4.53
N LEU A 48 -0.43 -5.90 -4.02
CA LEU A 48 -0.72 -6.04 -2.60
C LEU A 48 -0.51 -7.48 -2.12
N THR A 49 -0.81 -8.48 -2.95
CA THR A 49 -0.48 -9.89 -2.67
C THR A 49 1.03 -10.11 -2.48
N ILE A 50 1.88 -9.45 -3.29
CA ILE A 50 3.35 -9.50 -3.13
C ILE A 50 3.79 -8.86 -1.81
N LEU A 51 3.05 -7.87 -1.31
CA LEU A 51 3.39 -7.13 -0.10
C LEU A 51 2.83 -7.75 1.18
N ASP A 52 1.90 -8.69 1.08
CA ASP A 52 1.21 -9.33 2.21
C ASP A 52 2.18 -10.10 3.14
N PRO A 53 3.16 -10.89 2.64
CA PRO A 53 4.13 -11.57 3.50
C PRO A 53 5.00 -10.60 4.32
N PHE A 54 5.41 -9.50 3.70
CA PHE A 54 6.18 -8.43 4.34
C PHE A 54 5.36 -7.57 5.33
N ALA A 55 4.08 -7.89 5.52
CA ALA A 55 3.19 -7.20 6.46
C ALA A 55 3.42 -7.63 7.91
N VAL A 56 3.89 -8.86 8.16
CA VAL A 56 3.94 -9.48 9.50
C VAL A 56 5.36 -9.62 10.06
N GLU A 57 6.36 -9.94 9.23
CA GLU A 57 7.61 -10.58 9.71
C GLU A 57 8.74 -9.63 10.17
N PHE A 58 8.71 -8.32 9.89
CA PHE A 58 9.84 -7.42 10.27
C PHE A 58 9.88 -6.99 11.75
N ARG A 59 9.47 -7.84 12.69
CA ARG A 59 9.61 -7.56 14.12
C ARG A 59 10.45 -8.57 14.90
N ASP A 60 10.69 -9.77 14.36
CA ASP A 60 11.57 -10.73 15.01
C ASP A 60 12.94 -10.78 14.32
N PRO A 61 14.04 -10.60 15.08
CA PRO A 61 15.38 -10.82 14.56
C PRO A 61 15.58 -12.32 14.37
N GLY A 62 15.44 -12.82 13.13
CA GLY A 62 15.63 -14.24 12.83
C GLY A 62 15.29 -14.66 11.39
N ASP A 63 14.41 -13.92 10.70
CA ASP A 63 14.07 -14.24 9.31
C ASP A 63 15.02 -13.53 8.34
N ASP A 64 15.95 -14.30 7.77
CA ASP A 64 16.83 -13.86 6.68
C ASP A 64 15.99 -13.62 5.42
N VAL A 65 15.56 -12.37 5.22
CA VAL A 65 14.86 -11.98 3.98
C VAL A 65 15.84 -12.05 2.81
N LEU A 66 15.59 -12.95 1.86
CA LEU A 66 16.45 -13.12 0.69
C LEU A 66 16.41 -11.85 -0.18
N LEU A 67 17.57 -11.34 -0.60
CA LEU A 67 17.69 -10.15 -1.47
C LEU A 67 16.81 -10.23 -2.73
N SER A 68 16.56 -11.44 -3.24
CA SER A 68 15.68 -11.72 -4.39
C SER A 68 14.21 -11.39 -4.14
N GLU A 69 13.75 -11.40 -2.88
CA GLU A 69 12.36 -11.11 -2.50
C GLU A 69 12.17 -9.62 -2.14
N VAL A 70 13.25 -8.96 -1.71
CA VAL A 70 13.26 -7.53 -1.37
C VAL A 70 13.03 -6.65 -2.60
N MET A 71 13.64 -6.98 -3.74
CA MET A 71 13.57 -6.15 -4.95
C MET A 71 12.15 -6.06 -5.56
N PRO A 72 11.41 -7.18 -5.72
CA PRO A 72 10.00 -7.16 -6.11
C PRO A 72 9.12 -6.35 -5.14
N ALA A 73 9.33 -6.51 -3.83
CA ALA A 73 8.56 -5.79 -2.81
C ALA A 73 8.78 -4.27 -2.90
N ILE A 74 10.04 -3.81 -3.02
CA ILE A 74 10.35 -2.39 -3.21
C ILE A 74 9.69 -1.83 -4.47
N SER A 75 9.72 -2.59 -5.57
CA SER A 75 9.08 -2.20 -6.82
C SER A 75 7.56 -2.09 -6.67
N ALA A 76 6.93 -3.06 -5.99
CA ALA A 76 5.51 -3.04 -5.70
C ALA A 76 5.10 -1.84 -4.84
N VAL A 77 5.84 -1.53 -3.76
CA VAL A 77 5.59 -0.33 -2.94
C VAL A 77 5.66 0.96 -3.76
N LYS A 78 6.65 1.09 -4.65
CA LYS A 78 6.79 2.29 -5.51
C LYS A 78 5.59 2.45 -6.44
N LYS A 79 5.12 1.36 -7.04
CA LYS A 79 3.94 1.36 -7.93
C LYS A 79 2.65 1.72 -7.18
N VAL A 80 2.41 1.08 -6.04
CA VAL A 80 1.25 1.37 -5.15
C VAL A 80 1.28 2.83 -4.72
N ARG A 81 2.43 3.33 -4.27
CA ARG A 81 2.60 4.73 -3.86
C ARG A 81 2.27 5.69 -4.98
N ARG A 82 2.81 5.46 -6.19
CA ARG A 82 2.56 6.34 -7.34
C ARG A 82 1.08 6.36 -7.70
N PHE A 83 0.45 5.20 -7.82
CA PHE A 83 -0.96 5.07 -8.15
C PHE A 83 -1.85 5.85 -7.18
N ILE A 84 -1.71 5.60 -5.86
CA ILE A 84 -2.59 6.22 -4.86
C ILE A 84 -2.33 7.73 -4.75
N ARG A 85 -1.08 8.17 -4.91
CA ARG A 85 -0.77 9.61 -4.94
C ARG A 85 -1.36 10.30 -6.16
N GLY A 86 -1.42 9.62 -7.31
CA GLY A 86 -2.17 10.09 -8.48
C GLY A 86 -3.64 10.30 -8.16
N LYS A 87 -4.29 9.33 -7.50
CA LYS A 87 -5.68 9.43 -7.06
C LYS A 87 -5.94 10.54 -6.03
N LEU A 88 -4.94 10.87 -5.24
CA LEU A 88 -4.98 11.99 -4.28
C LEU A 88 -4.52 13.34 -4.88
N GLY A 89 -4.21 13.42 -6.17
CA GLY A 89 -3.72 14.66 -6.80
C GLY A 89 -2.31 15.11 -6.34
N LEU A 90 -1.54 14.24 -5.70
CA LEU A 90 -0.24 14.55 -5.09
C LEU A 90 0.96 14.37 -6.05
N GLU A 91 0.72 14.40 -7.36
CA GLU A 91 1.69 14.07 -8.41
C GLU A 91 2.84 15.10 -8.56
N LYS A 92 2.72 16.30 -8.00
CA LYS A 92 3.80 17.31 -8.05
C LYS A 92 3.95 18.13 -6.77
N GLN A 93 4.97 17.79 -5.99
CA GLN A 93 5.93 18.80 -5.53
C GLN A 93 7.33 18.29 -5.90
N ARG A 94 7.80 18.65 -7.10
CA ARG A 94 9.23 18.92 -7.28
C ARG A 94 9.54 19.97 -6.21
N ARG A 95 10.32 19.63 -5.18
CA ARG A 95 10.94 20.65 -4.34
C ARG A 95 11.80 21.48 -5.29
N LEU A 96 11.31 22.66 -5.67
CA LEU A 96 12.15 23.77 -6.07
C LEU A 96 12.67 24.38 -4.78
N LEU A 97 13.70 23.78 -4.20
CA LEU A 97 14.66 24.39 -3.28
C LEU A 97 15.93 23.54 -3.35
#